data_AF-T0PF63-F1
#
_entry.id   AF-T0PF63-F1
#
_cell.length_a   1.000
_cell.length_b   1.000
_cell.length_c   1.000
_cell.angle_alpha   90.00
_cell.angle_beta   90.00
_cell.angle_gamma   90.00
#
_symmetry.space_group_name_H-M   'P 1'
#
loop_
_entity.id
_entity.type
_entity.pdbx_description
1 polymer ?
#
loop_
_entity_poly.entity_id
_entity_poly.type
_entity_poly.pdbx_seq_one_letter_code
_entity_poly.pdbx_strand_id
1 'polypeptide(L)'
;MNLKDVDLRYVYRKWKSNLEFFEPFMRSGPFVSLQNYEDFEIGYNPKEGELYEKYKVVIDKILHEDLRSTFVIADLELMEDLEIAYVLNNRFSIKPVLNCNFLFHPYGLIGGKSEIEALVTIGQKLQDIIPKGYVFFLDYGRYKDFSLEVYKRKLNNQYELTEEDVPNLETLKELGFARIVIITKDTLKEDINYYANYLKQELQVEVLSSL
;
A
#
# COMPACT_ATOMS: atom_id res chain seq x y z
N MET A 1 -3.95 -2.01 -23.33
CA MET A 1 -5.14 -2.84 -22.96
C MET A 1 -6.14 -1.90 -22.31
N ASN A 2 -7.44 -1.96 -22.60
CA ASN A 2 -8.40 -1.07 -21.93
C ASN A 2 -8.77 -1.59 -20.54
N LEU A 3 -9.14 -0.70 -19.62
CA LEU A 3 -9.54 -1.05 -18.26
C LEU A 3 -10.72 -2.02 -18.23
N LYS A 4 -11.74 -1.82 -19.08
CA LYS A 4 -12.92 -2.71 -19.12
C LYS A 4 -12.60 -4.15 -19.53
N ASP A 5 -11.47 -4.34 -20.22
CA ASP A 5 -11.02 -5.66 -20.71
C ASP A 5 -10.21 -6.41 -19.62
N VAL A 6 -9.93 -5.75 -18.49
CA VAL A 6 -9.14 -6.32 -17.38
C VAL A 6 -10.00 -7.25 -16.53
N ASP A 7 -9.51 -8.45 -16.26
CA ASP A 7 -10.06 -9.29 -15.19
C ASP A 7 -9.64 -8.74 -13.81
N LEU A 8 -10.41 -7.80 -13.28
CA LEU A 8 -10.16 -7.19 -11.98
C LEU A 8 -10.19 -8.20 -10.82
N ARG A 9 -10.89 -9.33 -10.97
CA ARG A 9 -10.90 -10.40 -9.96
C ARG A 9 -9.56 -11.13 -9.96
N TYR A 10 -9.00 -11.40 -11.12
CA TYR A 10 -7.66 -11.96 -11.25
C TYR A 10 -6.62 -11.01 -10.63
N VAL A 11 -6.66 -9.72 -10.98
CA VAL A 11 -5.74 -8.71 -10.41
C VAL A 11 -5.84 -8.68 -8.88
N TYR A 12 -7.06 -8.59 -8.33
CA TYR A 12 -7.28 -8.65 -6.88
C TYR A 12 -6.70 -9.91 -6.25
N ARG A 13 -6.91 -11.08 -6.87
CA ARG A 13 -6.38 -12.36 -6.37
C ARG A 13 -4.85 -12.42 -6.39
N LYS A 14 -4.18 -11.80 -7.36
CA LYS A 14 -2.71 -11.75 -7.42
C LYS A 14 -2.13 -10.88 -6.30
N TRP A 15 -2.77 -9.75 -6.01
CA TRP A 15 -2.41 -8.96 -4.84
C TRP A 15 -2.67 -9.72 -3.54
N LYS A 16 -3.82 -10.40 -3.44
CA LYS A 16 -4.27 -11.10 -2.23
C LYS A 16 -3.55 -12.43 -1.93
N SER A 17 -3.01 -13.10 -2.94
CA SER A 17 -2.41 -14.43 -2.76
C SER A 17 -1.24 -14.40 -1.77
N ASN A 18 -1.10 -15.44 -0.95
CA ASN A 18 0.02 -15.60 -0.02
C ASN A 18 0.17 -14.43 0.98
N LEU A 19 -0.92 -13.75 1.34
CA LEU A 19 -0.95 -12.81 2.47
C LEU A 19 -1.04 -13.51 3.83
N GLU A 20 -1.43 -14.79 3.85
CA GLU A 20 -1.57 -15.60 5.06
C GLU A 20 -2.41 -14.88 6.13
N PHE A 21 -1.87 -14.70 7.33
CA PHE A 21 -2.53 -14.04 8.45
C PHE A 21 -2.82 -12.55 8.20
N PHE A 22 -2.20 -11.93 7.19
CA PHE A 22 -2.50 -10.56 6.79
C PHE A 22 -3.59 -10.41 5.73
N GLU A 23 -4.17 -11.53 5.26
CA GLU A 23 -5.26 -11.51 4.28
C GLU A 23 -6.43 -10.55 4.64
N PRO A 24 -6.89 -10.45 5.90
CA PRO A 24 -8.02 -9.58 6.26
C PRO A 24 -7.76 -8.07 6.07
N PHE A 25 -6.50 -7.64 6.05
CA PHE A 25 -6.11 -6.23 5.98
C PHE A 25 -6.06 -5.69 4.55
N MET A 26 -6.14 -6.55 3.53
CA MET A 26 -6.23 -6.09 2.14
C MET A 26 -7.67 -5.79 1.75
N ARG A 27 -7.97 -4.51 1.46
CA ARG A 27 -9.32 -4.06 1.08
C ARG A 27 -9.60 -4.27 -0.41
N SER A 28 -10.82 -4.72 -0.73
CA SER A 28 -11.25 -4.93 -2.12
C SER A 28 -11.82 -3.67 -2.79
N GLY A 29 -12.08 -2.61 -2.04
CA GLY A 29 -12.70 -1.36 -2.52
C GLY A 29 -12.05 -0.79 -3.79
N PRO A 30 -10.71 -0.65 -3.83
CA PRO A 30 -10.01 -0.19 -5.02
C PRO A 30 -10.24 -1.06 -6.26
N PHE A 31 -10.49 -2.36 -6.11
CA PHE A 31 -10.70 -3.26 -7.25
C PHE A 31 -12.16 -3.29 -7.71
N VAL A 32 -13.10 -3.29 -6.74
CA VAL A 32 -14.53 -3.36 -7.03
C VAL A 32 -15.02 -2.07 -7.70
N SER A 33 -14.54 -0.91 -7.23
CA SER A 33 -14.91 0.38 -7.81
C SER A 33 -14.52 0.54 -9.28
N LEU A 34 -13.45 -0.13 -9.72
CA LEU A 34 -12.99 -0.08 -11.12
C LEU A 34 -13.95 -0.73 -12.12
N GLN A 35 -14.87 -1.58 -11.67
CA GLN A 35 -15.89 -2.16 -12.55
C GLN A 35 -16.82 -1.11 -13.16
N ASN A 36 -16.97 0.05 -12.49
CA ASN A 36 -17.83 1.15 -12.91
C ASN A 36 -17.03 2.42 -13.26
N TYR A 37 -15.70 2.34 -13.30
CA TYR A 37 -14.85 3.47 -13.65
C TYR A 37 -14.89 3.70 -15.17
N GLU A 38 -14.66 4.94 -15.61
CA GLU A 38 -14.59 5.27 -17.03
C GLU A 38 -13.53 4.40 -17.73
N ASP A 39 -13.85 3.83 -18.88
CA ASP A 39 -12.89 3.02 -19.63
C ASP A 39 -11.77 3.90 -20.20
N PHE A 40 -10.52 3.41 -20.13
CA PHE A 40 -9.36 4.08 -20.72
C PHE A 40 -8.25 3.06 -21.01
N GLU A 41 -7.31 3.45 -21.87
CA GLU A 41 -6.16 2.61 -22.22
C GLU A 41 -5.11 2.61 -21.10
N ILE A 42 -4.74 1.41 -20.65
CA ILE A 42 -3.63 1.17 -19.74
C ILE A 42 -2.35 1.06 -20.56
N GLY A 43 -1.43 2.02 -20.35
CA GLY A 43 -0.15 2.15 -21.04
C GLY A 43 1.07 2.09 -20.11
N TYR A 44 0.87 2.10 -18.79
CA TYR A 44 1.94 1.94 -17.80
C TYR A 44 2.71 0.63 -18.01
N ASN A 45 4.05 0.71 -18.05
CA ASN A 45 4.91 -0.45 -18.27
C ASN A 45 6.13 -0.41 -17.33
N PRO A 46 5.98 -0.88 -16.08
CA PRO A 46 7.05 -0.82 -15.10
C PRO A 46 8.19 -1.77 -15.50
N LYS A 47 9.42 -1.29 -15.34
CA LYS A 47 10.63 -2.10 -15.42
C LYS A 47 11.24 -2.21 -14.03
N GLU A 48 11.24 -3.43 -13.50
CA GLU A 48 11.66 -3.72 -12.11
C GLU A 48 13.06 -3.17 -11.78
N GLY A 49 14.04 -3.31 -12.68
CA GLY A 49 15.38 -2.79 -12.47
C GLY A 49 15.45 -1.26 -12.38
N GLU A 50 14.68 -0.54 -13.20
CA GLU A 50 14.62 0.93 -13.16
C GLU A 50 13.91 1.41 -11.88
N LEU A 51 12.84 0.72 -11.46
CA LEU A 51 12.14 1.01 -10.22
C LEU A 51 12.99 0.73 -8.98
N TYR A 52 13.79 -0.35 -8.99
CA TYR A 52 14.73 -0.63 -7.90
C TYR A 52 15.72 0.52 -7.70
N GLU A 53 16.34 1.02 -8.78
CA GLU A 53 17.26 2.16 -8.67
C GLU A 53 16.53 3.43 -8.23
N LYS A 54 15.33 3.69 -8.77
CA LYS A 54 14.49 4.85 -8.40
C LYS A 54 14.18 4.88 -6.90
N TYR A 55 13.84 3.74 -6.31
CA TYR A 55 13.42 3.63 -4.91
C TYR A 55 14.44 2.95 -4.00
N LYS A 56 15.72 2.92 -4.43
CA LYS A 56 16.78 2.17 -3.76
C LYS A 56 16.89 2.51 -2.27
N VAL A 57 16.77 3.78 -1.92
CA VAL A 57 16.87 4.24 -0.53
C VAL A 57 15.80 3.61 0.36
N VAL A 58 14.54 3.65 -0.07
CA VAL A 58 13.42 3.05 0.69
C VAL A 58 13.53 1.54 0.73
N ILE A 59 13.85 0.91 -0.41
CA ILE A 59 13.99 -0.54 -0.49
C ILE A 59 15.13 -1.02 0.41
N ASP A 60 16.30 -0.36 0.40
CA ASP A 60 17.44 -0.74 1.22
C ASP A 60 17.15 -0.57 2.73
N LYS A 61 16.32 0.43 3.12
CA LYS A 61 15.82 0.56 4.50
C LYS A 61 14.95 -0.64 4.88
N ILE A 62 14.01 -1.05 4.03
CA ILE A 62 13.18 -2.25 4.25
C ILE A 62 14.05 -3.51 4.34
N LEU A 63 15.02 -3.67 3.44
CA LEU A 63 15.88 -4.85 3.38
C LEU A 63 16.91 -4.93 4.53
N HIS A 64 17.16 -3.83 5.23
CA HIS A 64 17.98 -3.83 6.45
C HIS A 64 17.25 -4.46 7.65
N GLU A 65 15.93 -4.59 7.58
CA GLU A 65 15.12 -5.09 8.67
C GLU A 65 14.98 -6.63 8.63
N ASP A 66 14.96 -7.25 9.82
CA ASP A 66 14.57 -8.65 9.96
C ASP A 66 13.04 -8.76 9.90
N LEU A 67 12.50 -8.93 8.69
CA LEU A 67 11.05 -8.99 8.45
C LEU A 67 10.32 -10.18 9.12
N ARG A 68 11.03 -11.05 9.83
CA ARG A 68 10.43 -12.10 10.68
C ARG A 68 10.08 -11.59 12.07
N SER A 69 10.78 -10.57 12.56
CA SER A 69 10.61 -10.01 13.91
C SER A 69 10.28 -8.52 13.90
N THR A 70 10.38 -7.86 12.73
CA THR A 70 10.01 -6.47 12.51
C THR A 70 8.77 -6.37 11.60
N PHE A 71 7.72 -5.72 12.10
CA PHE A 71 6.58 -5.30 11.30
C PHE A 71 6.90 -3.99 10.60
N VAL A 72 6.91 -3.99 9.27
CA VAL A 72 7.28 -2.81 8.47
C VAL A 72 6.06 -2.21 7.79
N ILE A 73 5.91 -0.91 7.93
CA ILE A 73 4.89 -0.09 7.28
C ILE A 73 5.60 0.93 6.38
N ALA A 74 5.22 0.98 5.11
CA ALA A 74 5.50 2.07 4.20
C ALA A 74 4.24 2.94 4.08
N ASP A 75 4.35 4.21 4.47
CA ASP A 75 3.31 5.23 4.40
C ASP A 75 3.77 6.33 3.42
N LEU A 76 3.68 6.03 2.11
CA LEU A 76 4.17 6.87 1.00
C LEU A 76 3.03 7.16 0.01
N GLU A 77 3.28 7.96 -1.04
CA GLU A 77 2.22 8.17 -2.05
C GLU A 77 1.88 6.84 -2.73
N LEU A 78 0.59 6.60 -3.00
CA LEU A 78 0.11 5.34 -3.57
C LEU A 78 0.91 4.84 -4.79
N MET A 79 1.32 5.74 -5.69
CA MET A 79 2.12 5.35 -6.85
C MET A 79 3.49 4.78 -6.45
N GLU A 80 4.15 5.38 -5.46
CA GLU A 80 5.46 4.95 -4.96
C GLU A 80 5.32 3.59 -4.25
N ASP A 81 4.30 3.45 -3.41
CA ASP A 81 3.98 2.21 -2.72
C ASP A 81 3.74 1.05 -3.70
N LEU A 82 2.96 1.26 -4.75
CA LEU A 82 2.71 0.25 -5.78
C LEU A 82 4.01 -0.16 -6.50
N GLU A 83 4.84 0.81 -6.88
CA GLU A 83 6.11 0.56 -7.56
C GLU A 83 7.11 -0.17 -6.66
N ILE A 84 7.23 0.21 -5.39
CA ILE A 84 8.08 -0.47 -4.40
C ILE A 84 7.57 -1.89 -4.14
N ALA A 85 6.26 -2.05 -3.94
CA ALA A 85 5.61 -3.35 -3.75
C ALA A 85 5.93 -4.33 -4.90
N TYR A 86 5.94 -3.85 -6.14
CA TYR A 86 6.32 -4.65 -7.30
C TYR A 86 7.76 -5.17 -7.19
N VAL A 87 8.71 -4.30 -6.86
CA VAL A 87 10.12 -4.68 -6.73
C VAL A 87 10.34 -5.63 -5.56
N LEU A 88 9.74 -5.35 -4.39
CA LEU A 88 9.83 -6.22 -3.21
C LEU A 88 9.30 -7.62 -3.49
N ASN A 89 8.15 -7.73 -4.16
CA ASN A 89 7.55 -9.01 -4.50
C ASN A 89 8.44 -9.80 -5.46
N ASN A 90 8.73 -9.23 -6.62
CA ASN A 90 9.35 -9.97 -7.72
C ASN A 90 10.85 -10.20 -7.53
N ARG A 91 11.57 -9.27 -6.89
CA ARG A 91 13.02 -9.36 -6.72
C ARG A 91 13.45 -9.98 -5.39
N PHE A 92 12.68 -9.76 -4.33
CA PHE A 92 13.09 -10.12 -2.97
C PHE A 92 12.18 -11.15 -2.30
N SER A 93 11.08 -11.55 -2.94
CA SER A 93 10.08 -12.45 -2.37
C SER A 93 9.47 -11.90 -1.06
N ILE A 94 9.34 -10.59 -0.96
CA ILE A 94 8.67 -9.91 0.15
C ILE A 94 7.24 -9.59 -0.30
N LYS A 95 6.24 -10.03 0.46
CA LYS A 95 4.85 -9.89 0.05
C LYS A 95 4.33 -8.49 0.45
N PRO A 96 3.85 -7.68 -0.51
CA PRO A 96 3.19 -6.42 -0.18
C PRO A 96 1.77 -6.67 0.33
N VAL A 97 1.43 -6.07 1.46
CA VAL A 97 0.07 -5.99 2.00
C VAL A 97 -0.48 -4.60 1.65
N LEU A 98 -1.20 -4.50 0.53
CA LEU A 98 -1.77 -3.23 0.08
C LEU A 98 -3.03 -2.91 0.89
N ASN A 99 -2.94 -1.88 1.74
CA ASN A 99 -4.03 -1.48 2.61
C ASN A 99 -4.50 -0.06 2.25
N CYS A 100 -5.35 -0.01 1.23
CA CYS A 100 -5.96 1.22 0.74
C CYS A 100 -7.48 1.12 0.90
N ASN A 101 -8.04 1.92 1.81
CA ASN A 101 -9.47 1.86 2.17
C ASN A 101 -10.31 2.94 1.46
N PHE A 102 -10.10 3.12 0.16
CA PHE A 102 -10.90 4.04 -0.66
C PHE A 102 -11.51 3.35 -1.88
N LEU A 103 -12.42 4.07 -2.54
CA LEU A 103 -12.98 3.69 -3.84
C LEU A 103 -12.43 4.63 -4.90
N PHE A 104 -11.92 4.07 -6.00
CA PHE A 104 -11.59 4.87 -7.17
C PHE A 104 -12.86 5.46 -7.76
N HIS A 105 -12.81 6.74 -8.08
CA HIS A 105 -13.91 7.43 -8.73
C HIS A 105 -13.38 8.51 -9.69
N PRO A 106 -13.95 8.71 -10.89
CA PRO A 106 -13.46 9.72 -11.85
C PRO A 106 -13.42 11.14 -11.27
N TYR A 107 -14.29 11.41 -10.29
CA TYR A 107 -14.36 12.67 -9.57
C TYR A 107 -13.78 12.60 -8.15
N GLY A 108 -13.10 11.51 -7.77
CA GLY A 108 -12.47 11.38 -6.45
C GLY A 108 -11.37 12.42 -6.21
N LEU A 109 -11.12 12.70 -4.94
CA LEU A 109 -9.94 13.46 -4.47
C LEU A 109 -8.69 12.58 -4.45
N ILE A 110 -8.85 11.31 -4.08
CA ILE A 110 -7.77 10.34 -3.90
C ILE A 110 -7.80 9.31 -5.02
N GLY A 111 -6.61 9.00 -5.54
CA GLY A 111 -6.40 8.08 -6.64
C GLY A 111 -6.83 8.63 -8.00
N GLY A 112 -6.10 8.25 -9.05
CA GLY A 112 -6.37 8.66 -10.42
C GLY A 112 -5.97 7.59 -11.44
N LYS A 113 -6.02 7.96 -12.73
CA LYS A 113 -5.73 7.03 -13.83
C LYS A 113 -4.34 6.40 -13.69
N SER A 114 -3.32 7.18 -13.34
CA SER A 114 -1.95 6.70 -13.16
C SER A 114 -1.83 5.58 -12.12
N GLU A 115 -2.45 5.75 -10.95
CA GLU A 115 -2.43 4.74 -9.89
C GLU A 115 -3.25 3.51 -10.26
N ILE A 116 -4.35 3.68 -11.01
CA ILE A 116 -5.15 2.57 -11.55
C ILE A 116 -4.32 1.74 -12.53
N GLU A 117 -3.62 2.40 -13.46
CA GLU A 117 -2.73 1.72 -14.41
C GLU A 117 -1.64 0.93 -13.70
N ALA A 118 -1.03 1.51 -12.68
CA ALA A 118 -0.02 0.86 -11.85
C ALA A 118 -0.61 -0.34 -11.11
N LEU A 119 -1.72 -0.17 -10.39
CA LEU A 119 -2.38 -1.23 -9.61
C LEU A 119 -2.72 -2.45 -10.47
N VAL A 120 -3.29 -2.20 -11.66
CA VAL A 120 -3.66 -3.26 -12.61
C VAL A 120 -2.43 -3.92 -13.20
N THR A 121 -1.53 -3.12 -13.78
CA THR A 121 -0.35 -3.66 -14.50
C THR A 121 0.57 -4.43 -13.57
N ILE A 122 0.83 -3.89 -12.38
CA ILE A 122 1.65 -4.55 -11.38
C ILE A 122 0.96 -5.81 -10.89
N GLY A 123 -0.34 -5.75 -10.56
CA GLY A 123 -1.09 -6.93 -10.13
C GLY A 123 -1.03 -8.09 -11.13
N GLN A 124 -1.05 -7.80 -12.43
CA GLN A 124 -0.86 -8.81 -13.48
C GLN A 124 0.56 -9.38 -13.57
N LYS A 125 1.57 -8.59 -13.17
CA LYS A 125 3.00 -8.94 -13.24
C LYS A 125 3.58 -9.47 -11.92
N LEU A 126 2.82 -9.45 -10.82
CA LEU A 126 3.26 -9.99 -9.53
C LEU A 126 3.58 -11.49 -9.66
N GLN A 127 4.72 -11.90 -9.10
CA GLN A 127 5.12 -13.30 -9.07
C GLN A 127 4.38 -14.05 -7.96
N ASP A 128 4.11 -15.32 -8.22
CA ASP A 128 3.62 -16.23 -7.17
C ASP A 128 4.84 -16.67 -6.35
N ILE A 129 4.97 -16.09 -5.16
CA ILE A 129 6.14 -16.26 -4.27
C ILE A 129 5.78 -17.03 -3.01
N ILE A 130 6.78 -17.65 -2.37
CA ILE A 130 6.71 -18.00 -0.95
C ILE A 130 7.24 -16.78 -0.18
N PRO A 131 6.40 -16.08 0.60
CA PRO A 131 6.81 -14.86 1.29
C PRO A 131 7.98 -15.10 2.26
N LYS A 132 9.01 -14.26 2.20
CA LYS A 132 10.10 -14.21 3.18
C LYS A 132 9.85 -13.19 4.30
N GLY A 133 8.83 -12.37 4.12
CA GLY A 133 8.45 -11.26 4.98
C GLY A 133 7.32 -10.47 4.33
N TYR A 134 6.78 -9.51 5.08
CA TYR A 134 5.63 -8.70 4.67
C TYR A 134 5.93 -7.22 4.90
N VAL A 135 5.38 -6.37 4.03
CA VAL A 135 5.40 -4.92 4.20
C VAL A 135 4.00 -4.39 3.99
N PHE A 136 3.48 -3.63 4.95
CA PHE A 136 2.21 -2.94 4.82
C PHE A 136 2.41 -1.65 4.04
N PHE A 137 1.60 -1.45 3.00
CA PHE A 137 1.62 -0.25 2.18
C PHE A 137 0.34 0.56 2.44
N LEU A 138 0.53 1.79 2.90
CA LEU A 138 -0.52 2.73 3.26
C LEU A 138 -0.39 3.97 2.38
N ASP A 139 -1.48 4.38 1.74
CA ASP A 139 -1.46 5.59 0.94
C ASP A 139 -1.35 6.84 1.84
N TYR A 140 -0.18 7.48 1.85
CA TYR A 140 0.06 8.78 2.48
C TYR A 140 -0.86 9.86 1.91
N GLY A 141 -1.36 9.69 0.70
CA GLY A 141 -2.34 10.57 0.07
C GLY A 141 -3.76 10.46 0.64
N ARG A 142 -4.06 9.48 1.51
CA ARG A 142 -5.43 9.11 1.94
C ARG A 142 -6.30 10.24 2.47
N TYR A 143 -5.69 11.27 3.06
CA TYR A 143 -6.38 12.53 3.38
C TYR A 143 -5.40 13.71 3.32
N LYS A 144 -5.87 14.90 2.93
CA LYS A 144 -5.16 16.18 2.98
C LYS A 144 -6.12 17.34 2.79
N ASP A 145 -5.67 18.54 3.10
CA ASP A 145 -6.48 19.72 2.86
C ASP A 145 -6.52 20.06 1.36
N PHE A 146 -7.73 20.31 0.87
CA PHE A 146 -8.00 20.81 -0.47
C PHE A 146 -8.67 22.18 -0.38
N SER A 147 -8.59 22.95 -1.47
CA SER A 147 -9.31 24.22 -1.54
C SER A 147 -10.83 24.00 -1.56
N LEU A 148 -11.59 25.00 -1.10
CA LEU A 148 -13.06 24.95 -1.10
C LEU A 148 -13.63 24.70 -2.52
N GLU A 149 -12.97 25.21 -3.56
CA GLU A 149 -13.37 24.99 -4.94
C GLU A 149 -13.22 23.52 -5.36
N VAL A 150 -12.15 22.86 -4.92
CA VAL A 150 -11.92 21.43 -5.17
C VAL A 150 -12.99 20.60 -4.45
N TYR A 151 -13.24 20.87 -3.17
CA TYR A 151 -14.29 20.17 -2.40
C TYR A 151 -15.69 20.31 -3.00
N LYS A 152 -16.00 21.44 -3.65
CA LYS A 152 -17.29 21.65 -4.33
C LYS A 152 -17.43 20.86 -5.64
N ARG A 153 -16.32 20.48 -6.28
CA ARG A 153 -16.31 19.85 -7.61
C ARG A 153 -15.98 18.36 -7.60
N LYS A 154 -15.39 17.88 -6.52
CA LYS A 154 -14.87 16.52 -6.38
C LYS A 154 -15.63 15.75 -5.30
N LEU A 155 -15.76 14.46 -5.51
CA LEU A 155 -16.23 13.52 -4.52
C LEU A 155 -15.15 13.36 -3.45
N ASN A 156 -15.51 13.61 -2.19
CA ASN A 156 -14.62 13.34 -1.07
C ASN A 156 -14.57 11.83 -0.79
N ASN A 157 -13.58 11.16 -1.36
CA ASN A 157 -13.27 9.74 -1.12
C ASN A 157 -12.01 9.57 -0.25
N GLN A 158 -11.68 10.59 0.54
CA GLN A 158 -10.63 10.51 1.56
C GLN A 158 -11.06 9.56 2.67
N TYR A 159 -10.08 9.02 3.39
CA TYR A 159 -10.30 8.10 4.49
C TYR A 159 -9.18 8.22 5.53
N GLU A 160 -9.52 7.84 6.75
CA GLU A 160 -8.58 7.66 7.85
C GLU A 160 -8.53 6.17 8.19
N LEU A 161 -7.40 5.72 8.73
CA LEU A 161 -7.27 4.35 9.21
C LEU A 161 -7.84 4.23 10.63
N THR A 162 -8.54 3.14 10.86
CA THR A 162 -9.11 2.77 12.16
C THR A 162 -8.40 1.55 12.74
N GLU A 163 -8.73 1.18 13.98
CA GLU A 163 -8.20 -0.03 14.62
C GLU A 163 -8.55 -1.33 13.87
N GLU A 164 -9.58 -1.32 13.03
CA GLU A 164 -9.96 -2.47 12.20
C GLU A 164 -9.15 -2.57 10.90
N ASP A 165 -8.40 -1.53 10.56
CA ASP A 165 -7.62 -1.45 9.33
C ASP A 165 -6.20 -1.95 9.52
N VAL A 166 -5.68 -2.02 10.74
CA VAL A 166 -4.29 -2.44 11.01
C VAL A 166 -4.23 -3.50 12.13
N PRO A 167 -3.22 -4.39 12.15
CA PRO A 167 -3.10 -5.40 13.20
C PRO A 167 -2.99 -4.76 14.59
N ASN A 168 -3.76 -5.23 15.57
CA ASN A 168 -3.61 -4.76 16.95
C ASN A 168 -2.34 -5.31 17.62
N LEU A 169 -2.01 -4.78 18.81
CA LEU A 169 -0.80 -5.13 19.56
C LEU A 169 -0.70 -6.63 19.87
N GLU A 170 -1.81 -7.23 20.32
CA GLU A 170 -1.83 -8.66 20.67
C GLU A 170 -1.63 -9.54 19.44
N THR A 171 -2.26 -9.19 18.31
CA THR A 171 -2.04 -9.87 17.03
C THR A 171 -0.57 -9.82 16.63
N LEU A 172 0.08 -8.66 16.74
CA LEU A 172 1.49 -8.51 16.40
C LEU A 172 2.40 -9.35 17.30
N LYS A 173 2.12 -9.40 18.60
CA LYS A 173 2.87 -10.21 19.57
C LYS A 173 2.67 -11.71 19.33
N GLU A 174 1.45 -12.16 19.07
CA GLU A 174 1.14 -13.56 18.73
C GLU A 174 1.86 -14.02 17.46
N LEU A 175 2.03 -13.11 16.49
CA LEU A 175 2.77 -13.34 15.26
C LEU A 175 4.30 -13.23 15.44
N GLY A 176 4.78 -12.88 16.63
CA GLY A 176 6.20 -12.83 16.97
C GLY A 176 6.91 -11.53 16.58
N PHE A 177 6.17 -10.47 16.23
CA PHE A 177 6.78 -9.16 15.95
C PHE A 177 7.15 -8.45 17.27
N ALA A 178 8.42 -8.08 17.39
CA ALA A 178 8.97 -7.39 18.55
C ALA A 178 9.26 -5.91 18.28
N ARG A 179 9.39 -5.52 17.00
CA ARG A 179 9.70 -4.17 16.55
C ARG A 179 8.78 -3.75 15.43
N ILE A 180 8.52 -2.44 15.35
CA ILE A 180 7.79 -1.78 14.28
C ILE A 180 8.72 -0.75 13.62
N VAL A 181 8.77 -0.75 12.31
CA VAL A 181 9.45 0.28 11.52
C VAL A 181 8.44 0.92 10.58
N ILE A 182 8.28 2.23 10.69
CA ILE A 182 7.39 3.02 9.83
C ILE A 182 8.27 3.90 8.94
N ILE A 183 8.25 3.65 7.64
CA ILE A 183 8.89 4.49 6.65
C ILE A 183 7.83 5.44 6.11
N THR A 184 8.01 6.74 6.30
CA THR A 184 7.02 7.74 5.90
C THR A 184 7.66 8.80 5.01
N LYS A 185 6.85 9.40 4.15
CA LYS A 185 7.30 10.44 3.22
C LYS A 185 7.88 11.65 3.95
N ASP A 186 7.05 12.27 4.79
CA ASP A 186 7.36 13.49 5.53
C ASP A 186 7.14 13.26 7.03
N THR A 187 6.03 13.77 7.58
CA THR A 187 5.62 13.54 8.96
C THR A 187 4.58 12.43 9.02
N LEU A 188 4.58 11.67 10.11
CA LEU A 188 3.49 10.73 10.36
C LEU A 188 2.15 11.44 10.34
N LYS A 189 1.21 10.86 9.61
CA LYS A 189 -0.20 11.25 9.69
C LYS A 189 -0.76 10.94 11.07
N GLU A 190 -1.78 11.68 11.46
CA GLU A 190 -2.36 11.62 12.81
C GLU A 190 -2.83 10.19 13.15
N ASP A 191 -3.54 9.53 12.24
CA ASP A 191 -4.03 8.16 12.40
C ASP A 191 -2.90 7.15 12.68
N ILE A 192 -1.82 7.21 11.89
CA ILE A 192 -0.64 6.36 12.08
C ILE A 192 0.19 6.75 13.28
N ASN A 193 0.24 8.03 13.64
CA ASN A 193 0.88 8.47 14.87
C ASN A 193 0.13 7.93 16.11
N TYR A 194 -1.22 7.95 16.10
CA TYR A 194 -2.01 7.33 17.17
C TYR A 194 -1.72 5.82 17.28
N TYR A 195 -1.73 5.11 16.15
CA TYR A 195 -1.41 3.69 16.12
C TYR A 195 0.02 3.39 16.61
N ALA A 196 1.02 4.15 16.13
CA ALA A 196 2.41 4.02 16.59
C ALA A 196 2.55 4.24 18.10
N ASN A 197 1.86 5.24 18.66
CA ASN A 197 1.90 5.52 20.10
C ASN A 197 1.18 4.47 20.94
N TYR A 198 0.13 3.85 20.40
CA TYR A 198 -0.50 2.68 21.01
C TYR A 198 0.48 1.50 21.07
N LEU A 199 1.19 1.19 19.98
CA LEU A 199 2.14 0.06 19.94
C LEU A 199 3.38 0.29 20.81
N LYS A 200 3.85 1.54 20.96
CA LYS A 200 5.00 1.92 21.81
C LYS A 200 4.86 1.53 23.29
N GLN A 201 3.65 1.19 23.73
CA GLN A 201 3.42 0.73 25.10
C GLN A 201 4.18 -0.58 25.39
N GLU A 202 4.37 -1.43 24.39
CA GLU A 202 5.02 -2.74 24.55
C GLU A 202 6.03 -3.11 23.45
N LEU A 203 6.01 -2.45 22.30
CA LEU A 203 6.91 -2.72 21.18
C LEU A 203 7.87 -1.56 20.94
N GLN A 204 9.07 -1.87 20.42
CA GLN A 204 9.97 -0.85 19.90
C GLN A 204 9.39 -0.29 18.60
N VAL A 205 9.19 1.02 18.52
CA VAL A 205 8.69 1.68 17.31
C VAL A 205 9.70 2.72 16.82
N GLU A 206 10.12 2.57 15.57
CA GLU A 206 11.01 3.50 14.89
C GLU A 206 10.32 4.11 13.66
N VAL A 207 10.58 5.40 13.44
CA VAL A 207 10.03 6.15 12.31
C VAL A 207 11.19 6.64 11.48
N LEU A 208 11.22 6.24 10.22
CA LEU A 208 12.24 6.59 9.25
C LEU A 208 11.64 7.51 8.20
N SER A 209 12.37 8.57 7.82
CA SER A 209 12.03 9.34 6.63
C SER A 209 12.29 8.50 5.38
N SER A 210 11.52 8.71 4.31
CA SER A 210 11.73 8.07 3.01
C SER A 210 12.96 8.58 2.27
N LEU A 211 13.40 9.81 2.57
CA LEU A 211 14.55 10.50 1.95
C LEU A 211 15.91 9.93 2.34
#